data_AF-A0A534LTI1-F1
#
_entry.id   AF-A0A534LTI1-F1
#
_cell.length_a   1.000
_cell.length_b   1.000
_cell.length_c   1.000
_cell.angle_alpha   90.00
_cell.angle_beta   90.00
_cell.angle_gamma   90.00
#
_symmetry.space_group_name_H-M   'P 1'
#
loop_
_entity.id
_entity.type
_entity.pdbx_description
1 polymer ?
#
loop_
_entity_poly.entity_id
_entity_poly.type
_entity_poly.pdbx_seq_one_letter_code
_entity_poly.pdbx_strand_id
1 'polypeptide(L)'
;MPPNLSRRSTRSESERETSSPRAPASSLFRLANVLVRPTVWLENELRVREPLSEPENFPFPAPVGTQRTYLIAHEEVETLPRFLGKPIGRVDYKHALHPDVVRALVSLDRLGLLSDFRMIRVGNQMVSFRRALLAAFPEPSALVLPLQGATALTVEVEGTRDGERVVRRGDVTMPQADANRRRSTTAVNYLSAVGAAIGVAMIADLATPGPGVHPPEALDRERVFDEWEARELPMAWSDRRIGR
;
A
#
# COMPACT_ATOMS: atom_id res chain seq x y z
N MET A 1 -4.47 -33.25 -23.84
CA MET A 1 -5.00 -32.78 -22.54
C MET A 1 -3.88 -32.08 -21.79
N PRO A 2 -3.86 -30.75 -21.68
CA PRO A 2 -2.87 -30.05 -20.86
C PRO A 2 -3.39 -29.88 -19.42
N PRO A 3 -2.60 -30.17 -18.37
CA PRO A 3 -3.05 -30.02 -16.99
C PRO A 3 -2.74 -28.62 -16.42
N ASN A 4 -3.80 -28.01 -15.87
CA ASN A 4 -3.90 -27.06 -14.75
C ASN A 4 -2.74 -26.07 -14.45
N LEU A 5 -2.96 -24.82 -14.87
CA LEU A 5 -2.32 -23.60 -14.35
C LEU A 5 -2.94 -23.23 -12.99
N SER A 6 -2.14 -23.31 -11.92
CA SER A 6 -2.53 -22.86 -10.57
C SER A 6 -2.11 -21.40 -10.35
N ARG A 7 -3.12 -20.54 -10.29
CA ARG A 7 -3.10 -19.07 -10.10
C ARG A 7 -2.83 -18.68 -8.63
N ARG A 8 -2.37 -17.42 -8.36
CA ARG A 8 -2.47 -16.58 -7.11
C ARG A 8 -1.12 -15.91 -6.71
N SER A 9 -1.05 -15.07 -5.67
CA SER A 9 -1.53 -13.68 -5.46
C SER A 9 -0.71 -13.07 -4.31
N THR A 10 -0.18 -11.86 -4.43
CA THR A 10 0.37 -11.06 -3.32
C THR A 10 -0.63 -9.97 -2.89
N ARG A 11 -0.74 -9.64 -1.58
CA ARG A 11 -1.80 -8.77 -0.99
C ARG A 11 -1.36 -7.85 0.18
N SER A 12 -1.58 -6.54 -0.06
CA SER A 12 -2.11 -5.37 0.73
C SER A 12 -1.68 -4.92 2.14
N GLU A 13 -1.52 -3.58 2.26
CA GLU A 13 -1.25 -2.71 3.44
C GLU A 13 -2.53 -2.02 4.02
N SER A 14 -2.55 -1.67 5.33
CA SER A 14 -3.62 -0.84 5.94
C SER A 14 -3.22 0.04 7.14
N GLU A 15 -4.06 1.04 7.40
CA GLU A 15 -3.95 1.93 8.56
C GLU A 15 -5.19 1.83 9.45
N ARG A 16 -5.02 1.91 10.78
CA ARG A 16 -6.11 2.21 11.72
C ARG A 16 -5.69 3.27 12.73
N GLU A 17 -6.46 4.34 12.79
CA GLU A 17 -6.31 5.41 13.77
C GLU A 17 -7.50 5.35 14.75
N THR A 18 -7.23 5.12 16.03
CA THR A 18 -8.28 5.06 17.05
C THR A 18 -8.39 6.40 17.75
N SER A 19 -9.29 7.27 17.29
CA SER A 19 -10.07 8.24 18.11
C SER A 19 -10.76 9.34 17.28
N SER A 20 -11.60 9.01 16.30
CA SER A 20 -12.62 9.96 15.79
C SER A 20 -13.66 9.24 14.92
N PRO A 21 -14.94 9.63 14.93
CA PRO A 21 -15.96 9.14 13.97
C PRO A 21 -15.71 9.59 12.51
N ARG A 22 -14.56 10.20 12.21
CA ARG A 22 -14.14 10.63 10.87
C ARG A 22 -13.06 9.69 10.35
N ALA A 23 -13.06 9.44 9.04
CA ALA A 23 -11.99 8.68 8.40
C ALA A 23 -10.62 9.28 8.74
N PRO A 24 -9.60 8.45 8.99
CA PRO A 24 -8.30 8.92 9.46
C PRO A 24 -7.69 9.87 8.44
N ALA A 25 -7.16 10.99 8.91
CA ALA A 25 -6.72 12.09 8.05
C ALA A 25 -5.52 11.69 7.16
N SER A 26 -4.70 10.73 7.61
CA SER A 26 -3.62 10.14 6.81
C SER A 26 -4.14 9.42 5.56
N SER A 27 -5.22 8.65 5.68
CA SER A 27 -5.86 7.95 4.56
C SER A 27 -6.44 8.92 3.51
N LEU A 28 -6.81 10.13 3.94
CA LEU A 28 -7.42 11.15 3.08
C LEU A 28 -6.37 11.92 2.25
N PHE A 29 -5.11 11.94 2.67
CA PHE A 29 -4.05 12.57 1.87
C PHE A 29 -3.76 11.80 0.57
N ARG A 30 -3.90 10.47 0.59
CA ARG A 30 -3.69 9.61 -0.60
C ARG A 30 -4.82 9.74 -1.64
N LEU A 31 -5.90 10.49 -1.36
CA LEU A 31 -7.08 10.66 -2.24
C LEU A 31 -6.78 11.16 -3.65
N ALA A 32 -5.66 11.86 -3.85
CA ALA A 32 -5.28 12.29 -5.18
C ALA A 32 -5.15 11.09 -6.14
N ASN A 33 -4.63 9.96 -5.67
CA ASN A 33 -4.33 8.82 -6.54
C ASN A 33 -5.29 7.63 -6.37
N VAL A 34 -6.24 7.68 -5.44
CA VAL A 34 -7.16 6.54 -5.20
C VAL A 34 -8.14 6.27 -6.34
N LEU A 35 -8.35 7.24 -7.23
CA LEU A 35 -9.18 7.11 -8.44
C LEU A 35 -8.36 6.81 -9.71
N VAL A 36 -7.03 6.76 -9.61
CA VAL A 36 -6.21 6.25 -10.72
C VAL A 36 -6.56 4.78 -10.92
N ARG A 37 -6.77 4.37 -12.16
CA ARG A 37 -7.14 2.99 -12.48
C ARG A 37 -6.00 2.05 -12.06
N PRO A 38 -6.23 1.13 -11.09
CA PRO A 38 -5.22 0.16 -10.70
C PRO A 38 -4.94 -0.84 -11.81
N THR A 39 -3.71 -1.33 -11.87
CA THR A 39 -3.37 -2.56 -12.58
C THR A 39 -3.31 -3.73 -11.60
N VAL A 40 -3.59 -4.92 -12.11
CA VAL A 40 -3.39 -6.18 -11.41
C VAL A 40 -2.66 -7.10 -12.38
N TRP A 41 -1.59 -7.75 -11.94
CA TRP A 41 -0.96 -8.82 -12.72
C TRP A 41 -1.81 -10.08 -12.61
N LEU A 42 -2.20 -10.68 -13.73
CA LEU A 42 -2.98 -11.91 -13.80
C LEU A 42 -2.53 -12.75 -14.99
N GLU A 43 -2.15 -14.00 -14.73
CA GLU A 43 -1.86 -14.99 -15.79
C GLU A 43 -0.89 -14.47 -16.86
N ASN A 44 0.21 -13.87 -16.42
CA ASN A 44 1.26 -13.30 -17.26
C ASN A 44 0.90 -11.97 -17.98
N GLU A 45 -0.13 -11.28 -17.55
CA GLU A 45 -0.59 -10.02 -18.16
C GLU A 45 -0.94 -8.96 -17.11
N LEU A 46 -0.57 -7.70 -17.37
CA LEU A 46 -1.09 -6.55 -16.61
C LEU A 46 -2.50 -6.21 -17.08
N ARG A 47 -3.46 -6.24 -16.15
CA ARG A 47 -4.86 -5.92 -16.46
C ARG A 47 -5.32 -4.73 -15.64
N VAL A 48 -5.84 -3.72 -16.33
CA VAL A 48 -6.46 -2.54 -15.72
C VAL A 48 -7.76 -2.94 -15.01
N ARG A 49 -8.03 -2.31 -13.87
CA ARG A 49 -9.22 -2.51 -13.04
C ARG A 49 -9.87 -1.18 -12.73
N GLU A 50 -11.11 -1.25 -12.25
CA GLU A 50 -11.81 -0.08 -11.74
C GLU A 50 -11.18 0.37 -10.42
N PRO A 51 -11.04 1.69 -10.18
CA PRO A 51 -10.56 2.19 -8.90
C PRO A 51 -11.48 1.75 -7.77
N LEU A 52 -10.92 1.54 -6.58
CA LEU A 52 -11.67 1.17 -5.37
C LEU A 52 -12.53 -0.10 -5.56
N SER A 53 -12.10 -1.04 -6.42
CA SER A 53 -12.81 -2.29 -6.70
C SER A 53 -12.24 -3.48 -5.90
N GLU A 54 -12.82 -4.68 -6.11
CA GLU A 54 -12.50 -5.94 -5.41
C GLU A 54 -12.41 -5.80 -3.87
N PRO A 55 -13.47 -5.30 -3.22
CA PRO A 55 -13.43 -4.99 -1.80
C PRO A 55 -13.34 -6.25 -0.95
N GLU A 56 -12.50 -6.22 0.08
CA GLU A 56 -12.17 -7.38 0.91
C GLU A 56 -12.02 -7.00 2.38
N ASN A 57 -12.45 -7.86 3.31
CA ASN A 57 -12.13 -7.71 4.72
C ASN A 57 -10.80 -8.43 4.99
N PHE A 58 -9.77 -7.68 5.36
CA PHE A 58 -8.45 -8.24 5.61
C PHE A 58 -8.07 -8.13 7.09
N PRO A 59 -7.65 -9.24 7.74
CA PRO A 59 -7.30 -9.25 9.16
C PRO A 59 -5.85 -8.77 9.35
N PHE A 60 -5.65 -7.48 9.59
CA PHE A 60 -4.34 -6.93 9.94
C PHE A 60 -3.95 -7.28 11.39
N PRO A 61 -2.64 -7.31 11.71
CA PRO A 61 -2.17 -7.53 13.08
C PRO A 61 -2.77 -6.52 14.06
N ALA A 62 -2.81 -6.90 15.34
CA ALA A 62 -3.16 -5.97 16.41
C ALA A 62 -2.13 -4.83 16.49
N PRO A 63 -2.53 -3.59 16.82
CA PRO A 63 -3.88 -3.14 17.21
C PRO A 63 -4.78 -2.71 16.03
N VAL A 64 -4.33 -2.87 14.78
CA VAL A 64 -5.06 -2.44 13.58
C VAL A 64 -6.31 -3.29 13.37
N GLY A 65 -6.19 -4.62 13.45
CA GLY A 65 -7.31 -5.54 13.30
C GLY A 65 -7.96 -5.52 11.91
N THR A 66 -9.13 -6.13 11.76
CA THR A 66 -9.76 -6.32 10.45
C THR A 66 -10.23 -5.00 9.82
N GLN A 67 -9.76 -4.73 8.60
CA GLN A 67 -10.14 -3.54 7.82
C GLN A 67 -10.73 -3.91 6.45
N ARG A 68 -11.56 -3.02 5.89
CA ARG A 68 -12.04 -3.15 4.51
C ARG A 68 -11.03 -2.54 3.55
N THR A 69 -10.47 -3.36 2.67
CA THR A 69 -9.45 -2.99 1.68
C THR A 69 -10.02 -2.95 0.28
N TYR A 70 -9.47 -2.09 -0.58
CA TYR A 70 -9.89 -1.88 -1.96
C TYR A 70 -8.66 -1.80 -2.88
N LEU A 71 -8.80 -2.19 -4.15
CA LEU A 71 -7.74 -2.03 -5.14
C LEU A 71 -7.40 -0.55 -5.36
N ILE A 72 -6.11 -0.23 -5.29
CA ILE A 72 -5.54 1.09 -5.59
C ILE A 72 -4.30 0.88 -6.44
N ALA A 73 -4.02 1.82 -7.35
CA ALA A 73 -2.82 1.76 -8.18
C ALA A 73 -1.56 1.81 -7.32
N HIS A 74 -0.61 0.90 -7.59
CA HIS A 74 0.67 0.83 -6.90
C HIS A 74 1.71 0.17 -7.82
N GLU A 75 2.94 0.67 -7.77
CA GLU A 75 3.98 0.41 -8.77
C GLU A 75 4.58 -0.99 -8.73
N GLU A 76 4.65 -1.63 -7.57
CA GLU A 76 5.23 -2.96 -7.38
C GLU A 76 4.44 -4.06 -8.10
N VAL A 77 3.17 -3.80 -8.41
CA VAL A 77 2.35 -4.69 -9.24
C VAL A 77 2.94 -4.85 -10.65
N GLU A 78 3.63 -3.83 -11.16
CA GLU A 78 4.27 -3.88 -12.47
C GLU A 78 5.69 -4.45 -12.43
N THR A 79 6.40 -4.26 -11.32
CA THR A 79 7.82 -4.63 -11.21
C THR A 79 8.00 -6.06 -10.70
N LEU A 80 7.27 -6.48 -9.65
CA LEU A 80 7.44 -7.80 -9.03
C LEU A 80 7.37 -8.97 -10.04
N PRO A 81 6.40 -9.03 -10.98
CA PRO A 81 6.35 -10.11 -11.95
C PRO A 81 7.57 -10.21 -12.88
N ARG A 82 8.28 -9.09 -13.08
CA ARG A 82 9.44 -9.00 -13.99
C ARG A 82 10.74 -9.39 -13.29
N PHE A 83 10.87 -9.11 -11.99
CA PHE A 83 12.14 -9.23 -11.27
C PHE A 83 12.22 -10.43 -10.31
N LEU A 84 11.10 -11.00 -9.87
CA LEU A 84 11.10 -12.15 -8.95
C LEU A 84 11.64 -13.47 -9.54
N GLY A 85 11.84 -13.54 -10.87
CA GLY A 85 12.45 -14.69 -11.54
C GLY A 85 11.66 -16.00 -11.44
N LYS A 86 10.37 -15.94 -11.09
CA LYS A 86 9.48 -17.09 -10.93
C LYS A 86 8.13 -16.84 -11.61
N PRO A 87 7.45 -17.89 -12.12
CA PRO A 87 6.09 -17.74 -12.61
C PRO A 87 5.17 -17.24 -11.50
N ILE A 88 4.47 -16.13 -11.75
CA ILE A 88 3.56 -15.50 -10.79
C ILE A 88 2.16 -15.47 -11.37
N GLY A 89 1.22 -16.09 -10.67
CA GLY A 89 -0.17 -16.18 -11.14
C GLY A 89 -0.95 -14.89 -10.94
N ARG A 90 -0.70 -14.16 -9.84
CA ARG A 90 -1.35 -12.88 -9.55
C ARG A 90 -0.46 -11.97 -8.70
N VAL A 91 -0.53 -10.66 -8.92
CA VAL A 91 -0.01 -9.62 -8.00
C VAL A 91 -1.08 -8.53 -7.92
N ASP A 92 -1.48 -8.17 -6.70
CA ASP A 92 -2.36 -7.03 -6.46
C ASP A 92 -1.90 -6.20 -5.26
N TYR A 93 -2.32 -4.95 -5.24
CA TYR A 93 -2.16 -4.07 -4.09
C TYR A 93 -3.55 -3.57 -3.68
N LYS A 94 -3.84 -3.66 -2.39
CA LYS A 94 -5.04 -3.07 -1.79
C LYS A 94 -4.65 -2.18 -0.63
N HIS A 95 -5.51 -1.21 -0.37
CA HIS A 95 -5.36 -0.28 0.74
C HIS A 95 -6.67 -0.23 1.52
N ALA A 96 -6.56 -0.14 2.85
CA ALA A 96 -7.74 0.04 3.69
C ALA A 96 -8.31 1.44 3.57
N LEU A 97 -9.62 1.53 3.33
CA LEU A 97 -10.36 2.79 3.33
C LEU A 97 -11.70 2.59 4.02
N HIS A 98 -12.17 3.63 4.73
CA HIS A 98 -13.48 3.57 5.33
C HIS A 98 -14.55 3.43 4.22
N PRO A 99 -15.51 2.49 4.31
CA PRO A 99 -16.50 2.27 3.26
C PRO A 99 -17.29 3.51 2.89
N ASP A 100 -17.52 4.42 3.84
CA ASP A 100 -18.27 5.66 3.59
C ASP A 100 -17.48 6.65 2.73
N VAL A 101 -16.16 6.71 2.93
CA VAL A 101 -15.26 7.51 2.08
C VAL A 101 -15.27 6.95 0.67
N VAL A 102 -15.16 5.63 0.52
CA VAL A 102 -15.23 4.97 -0.80
C VAL A 102 -16.56 5.28 -1.49
N ARG A 103 -17.69 5.17 -0.78
CA ARG A 103 -19.00 5.51 -1.36
C ARG A 103 -19.07 6.97 -1.79
N ALA A 104 -18.59 7.91 -0.98
CA ALA A 104 -18.58 9.33 -1.32
C ALA A 104 -17.74 9.62 -2.57
N LEU A 105 -16.51 9.08 -2.65
CA LEU A 105 -15.62 9.28 -3.79
C LEU A 105 -16.19 8.69 -5.08
N VAL A 106 -16.70 7.46 -5.02
CA VAL A 106 -17.33 6.80 -6.17
C VAL A 106 -18.55 7.58 -6.66
N SER A 107 -19.37 8.11 -5.76
CA SER A 107 -20.51 8.96 -6.13
C SER A 107 -20.06 10.27 -6.80
N LEU A 108 -19.07 10.96 -6.25
CA LEU A 108 -18.55 12.20 -6.82
C LEU A 108 -17.88 11.95 -8.19
N ASP A 109 -17.15 10.85 -8.34
CA ASP A 109 -16.52 10.44 -9.60
C ASP A 109 -17.56 10.12 -10.69
N ARG A 110 -18.61 9.36 -10.35
CA ARG A 110 -19.73 9.06 -11.27
C ARG A 110 -20.49 10.30 -11.73
N LEU A 111 -20.56 11.33 -10.90
CA LEU A 111 -21.11 12.64 -11.27
C LEU A 111 -20.14 13.47 -12.13
N GLY A 112 -18.95 12.94 -12.42
CA GLY A 112 -17.85 13.59 -13.13
C GLY A 112 -17.24 14.75 -12.35
N LEU A 113 -17.46 14.86 -11.03
CA LEU A 113 -17.00 16.00 -10.23
C LEU A 113 -15.51 15.91 -9.89
N LEU A 114 -14.95 14.69 -9.92
CA LEU A 114 -13.55 14.43 -9.64
C LEU A 114 -12.68 14.35 -10.90
N SER A 115 -13.20 14.78 -12.05
CA SER A 115 -12.40 14.92 -13.28
C SER A 115 -11.34 16.01 -13.14
N ASP A 116 -10.12 15.72 -13.62
CA ASP A 116 -8.98 16.65 -13.61
C ASP A 116 -9.23 17.95 -14.38
N PHE A 117 -10.01 17.87 -15.46
CA PHE A 117 -10.26 19.00 -16.36
C PHE A 117 -11.56 19.74 -16.03
N ARG A 118 -12.38 19.23 -15.11
CA ARG A 118 -13.64 19.86 -14.79
C ARG A 118 -13.43 21.07 -13.88
N MET A 119 -13.86 22.22 -14.38
CA MET A 119 -13.90 23.48 -13.65
C MET A 119 -15.36 23.83 -13.35
N ILE A 120 -15.61 24.34 -12.14
CA ILE A 120 -16.90 24.87 -11.72
C ILE A 120 -16.77 26.39 -11.46
N ARG A 121 -17.85 27.14 -11.70
CA ARG A 121 -17.89 28.56 -11.40
C ARG A 121 -18.42 28.77 -9.98
N VAL A 122 -17.63 29.43 -9.13
CA VAL A 122 -18.03 29.84 -7.77
C VAL A 122 -17.85 31.35 -7.69
N GLY A 123 -18.96 32.09 -7.68
CA GLY A 123 -18.94 33.54 -7.86
C GLY A 123 -18.29 33.94 -9.19
N ASN A 124 -17.24 34.77 -9.12
CA ASN A 124 -16.48 35.25 -10.28
C ASN A 124 -15.21 34.44 -10.55
N GLN A 125 -15.01 33.29 -9.90
CA GLN A 125 -13.83 32.44 -10.08
C GLN A 125 -14.18 31.09 -10.73
N MET A 126 -13.26 30.58 -11.54
CA MET A 126 -13.26 29.19 -12.00
C MET A 126 -12.38 28.35 -11.09
N VAL A 127 -12.94 27.30 -10.50
CA VAL A 127 -12.26 26.44 -9.51
C VAL A 127 -12.37 24.98 -9.94
N SER A 128 -11.30 24.21 -9.81
CA SER A 128 -11.38 22.75 -9.96
C SER A 128 -12.03 22.16 -8.71
N PHE A 129 -13.19 21.51 -8.87
CA PHE A 129 -13.88 20.88 -7.74
C PHE A 129 -13.00 19.85 -7.05
N ARG A 130 -12.31 19.00 -7.84
CA ARG A 130 -11.35 18.01 -7.32
C ARG A 130 -10.28 18.66 -6.44
N ARG A 131 -9.63 19.73 -6.92
CA ARG A 131 -8.58 20.42 -6.16
C ARG A 131 -9.14 21.10 -4.90
N ALA A 132 -10.32 21.72 -4.99
CA ALA A 132 -10.97 22.34 -3.84
C ALA A 132 -11.35 21.30 -2.78
N LEU A 133 -11.88 20.15 -3.20
CA LEU A 133 -12.17 19.03 -2.29
C LEU A 133 -10.91 18.52 -1.61
N LEU A 134 -9.82 18.30 -2.36
CA LEU A 134 -8.54 17.87 -1.81
C LEU A 134 -7.98 18.89 -0.81
N ALA A 135 -8.08 20.19 -1.13
CA ALA A 135 -7.66 21.28 -0.25
C ALA A 135 -8.54 21.46 1.00
N ALA A 136 -9.73 20.87 1.04
CA ALA A 136 -10.59 20.90 2.22
C ALA A 136 -10.15 19.89 3.31
N PHE A 137 -9.24 18.96 2.98
CA PHE A 137 -8.64 18.07 3.96
C PHE A 137 -7.44 18.73 4.65
N PRO A 138 -7.13 18.36 5.91
CA PRO A 138 -5.98 18.90 6.62
C PRO A 138 -4.68 18.64 5.85
N GLU A 139 -3.80 19.63 5.83
CA GLU A 139 -2.44 19.46 5.29
C GLU A 139 -1.69 18.35 6.06
N PRO A 140 -0.92 17.47 5.39
CA PRO A 140 -0.23 16.36 6.04
C PRO A 140 0.73 16.79 7.15
N SER A 141 1.36 17.96 7.01
CA SER A 141 2.25 18.53 8.01
C SER A 141 1.51 18.94 9.29
N ALA A 142 0.22 19.26 9.20
CA ALA A 142 -0.63 19.53 10.35
C ALA A 142 -1.07 18.26 11.11
N LEU A 143 -0.89 17.07 10.51
CA LEU A 143 -1.18 15.78 11.12
C LEU A 143 -0.09 15.27 12.06
N VAL A 144 0.99 16.03 12.25
CA VAL A 144 2.12 15.67 13.14
C VAL A 144 1.79 15.84 14.64
N LEU A 145 0.60 16.35 14.98
CA LEU A 145 0.04 16.29 16.33
C LEU A 145 -0.07 14.83 16.81
N PRO A 146 -0.14 14.53 18.12
CA PRO A 146 -0.11 13.16 18.63
C PRO A 146 -1.32 12.34 18.17
N LEU A 147 -1.20 11.74 16.98
CA LEU A 147 -2.13 10.78 16.40
C LEU A 147 -2.12 9.51 17.24
N GLN A 148 -3.29 8.91 17.39
CA GLN A 148 -3.49 7.68 18.16
C GLN A 148 -3.77 6.52 17.21
N GLY A 149 -3.25 5.33 17.51
CA GLY A 149 -3.42 4.14 16.68
C GLY A 149 -2.11 3.67 16.05
N ALA A 150 -2.22 2.87 14.99
CA ALA A 150 -1.07 2.22 14.35
C ALA A 150 -1.28 2.02 12.84
N THR A 151 -0.17 2.00 12.12
CA THR A 151 -0.10 1.58 10.72
C THR A 151 0.38 0.13 10.66
N ALA A 152 -0.20 -0.67 9.77
CA ALA A 152 0.24 -2.03 9.49
C ALA A 152 0.47 -2.26 7.99
N LEU A 153 1.68 -2.68 7.62
CA LEU A 153 2.00 -3.16 6.29
C LEU A 153 1.96 -4.68 6.32
N THR A 154 1.27 -5.29 5.37
CA THR A 154 1.23 -6.75 5.25
C THR A 154 1.56 -7.16 3.83
N VAL A 155 2.35 -8.23 3.70
CA VAL A 155 2.55 -8.93 2.43
C VAL A 155 2.22 -10.40 2.66
N GLU A 156 1.18 -10.90 1.99
CA GLU A 156 0.92 -12.33 1.89
C GLU A 156 1.47 -12.88 0.57
N VAL A 157 2.24 -13.97 0.62
CA VAL A 157 2.75 -14.71 -0.53
C VAL A 157 2.19 -16.13 -0.45
N GLU A 158 1.35 -16.48 -1.41
CA GLU A 158 0.87 -17.84 -1.58
C GLU A 158 1.72 -18.60 -2.59
N GLY A 159 2.14 -19.82 -2.25
CA GLY A 159 2.88 -20.68 -3.16
C GLY A 159 2.91 -22.14 -2.72
N THR A 160 3.78 -22.91 -3.36
CA THR A 160 4.04 -24.32 -3.01
C THR A 160 5.40 -24.42 -2.33
N ARG A 161 5.45 -25.07 -1.17
CA ARG A 161 6.68 -25.43 -0.46
C ARG A 161 6.58 -26.89 -0.06
N ASP A 162 7.58 -27.68 -0.44
CA ASP A 162 7.65 -29.12 -0.14
C ASP A 162 6.40 -29.91 -0.57
N GLY A 163 5.82 -29.54 -1.71
CA GLY A 163 4.61 -30.17 -2.26
C GLY A 163 3.29 -29.73 -1.61
N GLU A 164 3.33 -28.90 -0.56
CA GLU A 164 2.16 -28.33 0.11
C GLU A 164 1.90 -26.89 -0.30
N ARG A 165 0.62 -26.49 -0.35
CA ARG A 165 0.24 -25.08 -0.53
C ARG A 165 0.37 -24.34 0.79
N VAL A 166 1.13 -23.25 0.78
CA VAL A 166 1.44 -22.43 1.95
C VAL A 166 1.23 -20.96 1.61
N VAL A 167 0.62 -20.23 2.54
CA VAL A 167 0.68 -18.77 2.60
C VAL A 167 1.74 -18.39 3.61
N ARG A 168 2.76 -17.66 3.18
CA ARG A 168 3.68 -16.95 4.06
C ARG A 168 3.22 -15.51 4.15
N ARG A 169 3.22 -14.96 5.36
CA ARG A 169 2.82 -13.58 5.62
C ARG A 169 3.92 -12.86 6.40
N GLY A 170 4.29 -11.68 5.93
CA GLY A 170 5.11 -10.71 6.64
C GLY A 170 4.28 -9.51 7.05
N ASP A 171 4.42 -9.09 8.31
CA ASP A 171 3.70 -7.95 8.89
C ASP A 171 4.68 -6.97 9.53
N VAL A 172 4.54 -5.69 9.22
CA VAL A 172 5.18 -4.58 9.93
C VAL A 172 4.06 -3.79 10.61
N THR A 173 4.20 -3.48 11.90
CA THR A 173 3.23 -2.66 12.63
C THR A 173 3.94 -1.56 13.39
N MET A 174 3.50 -0.31 13.20
CA MET A 174 4.10 0.83 13.86
C MET A 174 3.03 1.71 14.51
N PRO A 175 3.05 1.86 15.86
CA PRO A 175 2.23 2.85 16.54
C PRO A 175 2.59 4.28 16.12
N GLN A 176 1.58 5.14 15.98
CA GLN A 176 1.77 6.56 15.64
C GLN A 176 2.66 7.28 16.68
N ALA A 177 2.47 6.97 17.96
CA ALA A 177 3.26 7.52 19.05
C ALA A 177 4.76 7.19 18.93
N ASP A 178 5.11 6.02 18.40
CA ASP A 178 6.52 5.63 18.24
C ASP A 178 7.19 6.38 17.10
N ALA A 179 6.49 6.56 15.97
CA ALA A 179 6.98 7.38 14.86
C ALA A 179 7.17 8.84 15.28
N ASN A 180 6.20 9.37 16.04
CA ASN A 180 6.26 10.72 16.56
C ASN A 180 7.43 10.90 17.56
N ARG A 181 7.62 9.94 18.46
CA ARG A 181 8.75 9.95 19.42
C ARG A 181 10.11 9.88 18.71
N ARG A 182 10.23 9.07 17.65
CA ARG A 182 11.49 8.86 16.94
C ARG A 182 11.87 10.07 16.07
N ARG A 183 10.92 10.65 15.32
CA ARG A 183 11.21 11.67 14.29
C ARG A 183 10.13 12.74 14.11
N SER A 184 9.23 12.92 15.08
CA SER A 184 8.12 13.89 15.01
C SER A 184 7.37 13.80 13.69
N THR A 185 6.96 12.59 13.33
CA THR A 185 6.27 12.28 12.07
C THR A 185 5.23 11.20 12.28
N THR A 186 4.48 10.86 11.24
CA THR A 186 3.48 9.78 11.24
C THR A 186 4.14 8.42 10.95
N ALA A 187 3.49 7.33 11.36
CA ALA A 187 3.98 5.97 11.12
C ALA A 187 4.22 5.67 9.63
N VAL A 188 3.30 6.10 8.76
CA VAL A 188 3.43 5.97 7.30
C VAL A 188 4.68 6.69 6.81
N ASN A 189 4.84 7.97 7.14
CA ASN A 189 5.99 8.76 6.70
C ASN A 189 7.31 8.20 7.24
N TYR A 190 7.32 7.71 8.48
CA TYR A 190 8.49 7.07 9.06
C TYR A 190 8.88 5.81 8.30
N LEU A 191 7.93 4.90 8.04
CA LEU A 191 8.19 3.65 7.31
C LEU A 191 8.62 3.92 5.86
N SER A 192 8.01 4.89 5.18
CA SER A 192 8.46 5.32 3.85
C SER A 192 9.89 5.87 3.88
N ALA A 193 10.22 6.69 4.88
CA ALA A 193 11.57 7.24 5.03
C ALA A 193 12.61 6.15 5.37
N VAL A 194 12.22 5.11 6.11
CA VAL A 194 13.07 3.93 6.35
C VAL A 194 13.40 3.23 5.04
N GLY A 195 12.41 2.96 4.18
CA GLY A 195 12.64 2.36 2.87
C GLY A 195 13.62 3.18 2.02
N ALA A 196 13.46 4.50 2.00
CA ALA A 196 14.39 5.40 1.31
C ALA A 196 15.81 5.35 1.92
N ALA A 197 15.93 5.35 3.25
CA ALA A 197 17.22 5.27 3.92
C ALA A 197 17.94 3.94 3.67
N ILE A 198 17.21 2.82 3.63
CA ILE A 198 17.76 1.51 3.25
C ILE A 198 18.24 1.55 1.80
N GLY A 199 17.43 2.09 0.88
CA GLY A 199 17.82 2.25 -0.51
C GLY A 199 19.12 3.06 -0.68
N VAL A 200 19.27 4.16 0.07
CA VAL A 200 20.52 4.96 0.09
C VAL A 200 21.70 4.14 0.61
N ALA A 201 21.50 3.35 1.68
CA ALA A 201 22.56 2.47 2.20
C ALA A 201 22.97 1.40 1.19
N MET A 202 22.01 0.84 0.44
CA MET A 202 22.30 -0.19 -0.57
C MET A 202 23.12 0.35 -1.75
N ILE A 203 22.90 1.60 -2.16
CA ILE A 203 23.65 2.19 -3.28
C ILE A 203 24.98 2.81 -2.85
N ALA A 204 25.23 2.97 -1.54
CA ALA A 204 26.38 3.73 -1.03
C ALA A 204 27.74 3.08 -1.34
N ASP A 205 27.81 1.75 -1.44
CA ASP A 205 29.04 1.03 -1.77
C ASP A 205 29.22 0.74 -3.27
N LEU A 206 28.26 1.18 -4.11
CA LEU A 206 28.21 0.97 -5.56
C LEU A 206 28.28 -0.52 -5.98
N ALA A 207 28.11 -1.46 -5.06
CA ALA A 207 28.31 -2.87 -5.34
C ALA A 207 27.05 -3.52 -5.91
N THR A 208 25.89 -3.24 -5.32
CA THR A 208 24.61 -3.83 -5.76
C THR A 208 23.44 -2.93 -5.36
N PRO A 209 22.60 -2.51 -6.32
CA PRO A 209 22.63 -2.87 -7.73
C PRO A 209 23.70 -2.06 -8.47
N GLY A 210 24.33 -2.66 -9.48
CA GLY A 210 25.30 -1.97 -10.33
C GLY A 210 24.67 -0.80 -11.11
N PRO A 211 25.40 -0.19 -12.07
CA PRO A 211 24.87 0.91 -12.87
C PRO A 211 23.57 0.52 -13.61
N GLY A 212 22.49 1.28 -13.42
CA GLY A 212 21.22 1.05 -14.08
C GLY A 212 20.00 1.60 -13.34
N VAL A 213 18.81 1.19 -13.77
CA VAL A 213 17.53 1.48 -13.10
C VAL A 213 17.01 0.17 -12.51
N HIS A 214 16.90 0.13 -11.19
CA HIS A 214 16.60 -1.10 -10.45
C HIS A 214 15.43 -0.87 -9.49
N PRO A 215 14.45 -1.77 -9.44
CA PRO A 215 13.42 -1.73 -8.41
C PRO A 215 13.94 -2.35 -7.10
N PRO A 216 13.22 -2.17 -5.97
CA PRO A 216 13.63 -2.68 -4.67
C PRO A 216 13.85 -4.21 -4.62
N GLU A 217 13.09 -4.99 -5.40
CA GLU A 217 13.22 -6.44 -5.44
C GLU A 217 14.47 -6.94 -6.19
N ALA A 218 15.23 -6.04 -6.84
CA ALA A 218 16.54 -6.35 -7.42
C ALA A 218 17.70 -6.09 -6.43
N LEU A 219 17.42 -5.52 -5.25
CA LEU A 219 18.42 -5.28 -4.22
C LEU A 219 18.81 -6.60 -3.52
N ASP A 220 20.01 -6.63 -2.94
CA ASP A 220 20.42 -7.74 -2.11
C ASP A 220 19.51 -7.84 -0.88
N ARG A 221 18.74 -8.92 -0.83
CA ARG A 221 17.75 -9.17 0.22
C ARG A 221 18.39 -9.22 1.61
N GLU A 222 19.52 -9.89 1.77
CA GLU A 222 20.13 -10.10 3.09
C GLU A 222 20.59 -8.76 3.65
N ARG A 223 21.25 -7.94 2.82
CA ARG A 223 21.65 -6.59 3.19
C ARG A 223 20.48 -5.66 3.52
N VAL A 224 19.36 -5.78 2.79
CA VAL A 224 18.13 -5.03 3.11
C VAL A 224 17.60 -5.40 4.49
N PHE A 225 17.63 -6.69 4.85
CA PHE A 225 17.21 -7.14 6.17
C PHE A 225 18.19 -6.73 7.27
N ASP A 226 19.50 -6.76 7.03
CA ASP A 226 20.50 -6.26 7.99
C ASP A 226 20.27 -4.78 8.30
N GLU A 227 20.04 -3.95 7.28
CA GLU A 227 19.70 -2.54 7.47
C GLU A 227 18.36 -2.36 8.20
N TRP A 228 17.35 -3.19 7.89
CA TRP A 228 16.07 -3.16 8.59
C TRP A 228 16.23 -3.47 10.09
N GLU A 229 16.96 -4.54 10.41
CA GLU A 229 17.22 -4.98 11.79
C GLU A 229 18.02 -3.95 12.58
N ALA A 230 19.01 -3.31 11.97
CA ALA A 230 19.80 -2.24 12.58
C ALA A 230 18.97 -1.02 13.01
N ARG A 231 17.74 -0.85 12.48
CA ARG A 231 16.81 0.24 12.86
C ARG A 231 15.84 -0.14 13.98
N GLU A 232 15.94 -1.37 14.48
CA GLU A 232 15.12 -1.93 15.56
C GLU A 232 13.62 -1.79 15.26
N LEU A 233 13.22 -2.22 14.05
CA LEU A 233 11.84 -2.14 13.59
C LEU A 233 11.15 -3.50 13.65
N PRO A 234 9.90 -3.54 14.13
CA PRO A 234 9.17 -4.79 14.27
C PRO A 234 8.82 -5.36 12.91
N MET A 235 9.10 -6.66 12.73
CA MET A 235 8.61 -7.45 11.62
C MET A 235 8.22 -8.83 12.15
N ALA A 236 7.00 -9.26 11.85
CA ALA A 236 6.47 -10.55 12.23
C ALA A 236 6.26 -11.43 10.99
N TRP A 237 6.57 -12.71 11.13
CA TRP A 237 6.35 -13.71 10.08
C TRP A 237 5.38 -14.78 10.56
N SER A 238 4.48 -15.21 9.68
CA SER A 238 3.62 -16.36 9.93
C SER A 238 3.44 -17.19 8.66
N ASP A 239 3.26 -18.51 8.85
CA ASP A 239 2.95 -19.44 7.77
C ASP A 239 1.59 -20.11 8.06
N ARG A 240 0.76 -20.22 7.02
CA ARG A 240 -0.51 -20.95 7.07
C ARG A 240 -0.58 -21.94 5.92
N ARG A 241 -0.81 -23.22 6.22
CA ARG A 241 -1.09 -24.25 5.21
C ARG A 241 -2.51 -24.06 4.68
N ILE A 242 -2.67 -24.09 3.35
CA ILE A 242 -4.00 -24.11 2.73
C ILE A 242 -4.30 -25.57 2.36
N GLY A 243 -5.35 -26.13 2.93
CA GLY A 243 -5.88 -27.44 2.52
C GLY A 243 -6.24 -27.44 1.02
N ARG A 244 -6.11 -28.59 0.37
CA ARG A 244 -6.42 -28.74 -1.06
C ARG A 244 -7.82 -28.25 -1.42
#